data_AF-A0A0H4BJ87-F1
#
_entry.id   AF-A0A0H4BJ87-F1
#
_cell.length_a   1.000
_cell.length_b   1.000
_cell.length_c   1.000
_cell.angle_alpha   90.00
_cell.angle_beta   90.00
_cell.angle_gamma   90.00
#
_symmetry.space_group_name_H-M   'P 1'
#
loop_
_entity.id
_entity.type
_entity.pdbx_description
1 polymer ?
#
loop_
_entity_poly.entity_id
_entity_poly.type
_entity_poly.pdbx_seq_one_letter_code
_entity_poly.pdbx_strand_id
1 'polypeptide(L)'
;MLSGGAVQAGLLQPLLQLMRPRLESQLADQCQQLAQQALRDAELDFEPLSSIGEQPCQAVAKPVSECLIRETSRSGRELGVISELLSGRIGDDAEVVIKRCLASLLGLQATDLQDVPLSEVFQRLRP
;
A
#
# COMPACT_ATOMS: atom_id res chain seq x y z
N MET A 1 16.06 -26.87 11.68
CA MET A 1 16.85 -26.29 10.57
C MET A 1 16.05 -25.15 10.00
N LEU A 2 16.40 -23.91 10.38
CA LEU A 2 15.71 -22.71 9.91
C LEU A 2 16.40 -22.26 8.63
N SER A 3 15.82 -22.63 7.49
CA SER A 3 16.24 -22.12 6.18
C SER A 3 15.89 -20.64 6.09
N GLY A 4 16.80 -19.79 6.57
CA GLY A 4 16.81 -18.37 6.26
C GLY A 4 17.11 -18.21 4.79
N GLY A 5 16.08 -18.27 3.95
CA GLY A 5 16.19 -17.89 2.55
C GLY A 5 16.69 -16.45 2.50
N ALA A 6 17.86 -16.24 1.92
CA ALA A 6 18.35 -14.92 1.62
C ALA A 6 17.23 -14.20 0.86
N VAL A 7 16.69 -13.14 1.46
CA VAL A 7 15.79 -12.23 0.76
C VAL A 7 16.63 -11.67 -0.37
N GLN A 8 16.43 -12.19 -1.57
CA GLN A 8 17.07 -11.72 -2.77
C GLN A 8 16.49 -10.33 -3.00
N ALA A 9 17.16 -9.34 -2.40
CA ALA A 9 16.91 -7.94 -2.63
C ALA A 9 17.02 -7.72 -4.13
N GLY A 10 15.91 -7.35 -4.75
CA GLY A 10 15.91 -6.98 -6.15
C GLY A 10 16.91 -5.85 -6.37
N LEU A 11 17.54 -5.84 -7.54
CA LEU A 11 18.58 -4.86 -7.91
C LEU A 11 18.16 -3.41 -7.60
N LEU A 12 16.86 -3.11 -7.71
CA LEU A 12 16.29 -1.78 -7.55
C LEU A 12 15.66 -1.52 -6.18
N GLN A 13 15.75 -2.46 -5.24
CA GLN A 13 15.23 -2.25 -3.89
C GLN A 13 15.79 -1.00 -3.20
N PRO A 14 17.09 -0.63 -3.34
CA PRO A 14 17.60 0.62 -2.77
C PRO A 14 16.89 1.85 -3.33
N LEU A 15 16.54 1.85 -4.61
CA LEU A 15 15.83 2.97 -5.25
C LEU A 15 14.39 3.09 -4.70
N LEU A 16 13.71 1.96 -4.52
CA LEU A 16 12.38 1.93 -3.89
C LEU A 16 12.43 2.44 -2.43
N GLN A 17 13.50 2.12 -1.69
CA GLN A 17 13.68 2.62 -0.32
C GLN A 17 13.91 4.14 -0.28
N LEU A 18 14.62 4.71 -1.27
CA LEU A 18 14.76 6.17 -1.39
C LEU A 18 13.42 6.87 -1.65
N MET A 19 12.49 6.20 -2.34
CA MET A 19 11.15 6.72 -2.60
C MET A 19 10.18 6.56 -1.41
N ARG A 20 10.53 5.74 -0.42
CA ARG A 20 9.65 5.39 0.70
C ARG A 20 9.05 6.59 1.45
N PRO A 21 9.82 7.64 1.82
CA PRO A 21 9.25 8.77 2.56
C PRO A 21 8.15 9.50 1.77
N ARG A 22 8.32 9.62 0.44
CA ARG A 22 7.31 10.21 -0.44
C ARG A 22 6.06 9.33 -0.52
N LEU A 23 6.25 8.02 -0.62
CA LEU A 23 5.16 7.04 -0.63
C LEU A 23 4.37 7.09 0.69
N GLU A 24 5.07 7.15 1.83
CA GLU A 24 4.44 7.25 3.16
C GLU A 24 3.60 8.52 3.30
N SER A 25 4.12 9.67 2.85
CA SER A 25 3.35 10.92 2.84
C SER A 25 2.08 10.79 2.01
N GLN A 26 2.18 10.25 0.79
CA GLN A 26 1.01 10.07 -0.09
C GLN A 26 -0.02 9.11 0.50
N LEU A 27 0.42 8.02 1.12
CA LEU A 27 -0.47 7.07 1.81
C LEU A 27 -1.17 7.73 3.01
N ALA A 28 -0.45 8.52 3.80
CA ALA A 28 -1.02 9.24 4.92
C ALA A 28 -2.06 10.28 4.47
N ASP A 29 -1.75 11.06 3.44
CA ASP A 29 -2.66 12.05 2.85
C ASP A 29 -3.95 11.39 2.34
N GLN A 30 -3.82 10.26 1.64
CA GLN A 30 -4.97 9.54 1.10
C GLN A 30 -5.83 8.91 2.21
N CYS A 31 -5.19 8.38 3.25
CA CYS A 31 -5.87 7.90 4.44
C CYS A 31 -6.65 9.01 5.15
N GLN A 32 -6.05 10.21 5.29
CA GLN A 32 -6.71 11.34 5.93
C GLN A 32 -7.93 11.81 5.11
N GLN A 33 -7.82 11.85 3.77
CA GLN A 33 -8.95 12.16 2.89
C GLN A 33 -10.10 11.15 3.05
N LEU A 34 -9.78 9.85 3.12
CA LEU A 34 -10.77 8.79 3.33
C LEU A 34 -11.42 8.91 4.71
N ALA A 35 -10.64 9.18 5.77
CA ALA A 35 -11.17 9.38 7.11
C ALA A 35 -12.12 10.59 7.18
N GLN A 36 -11.72 11.73 6.59
CA GLN A 36 -12.56 12.91 6.50
C GLN A 36 -13.84 12.68 5.69
N GLN A 37 -13.76 11.87 4.63
CA GLN A 37 -14.93 11.49 3.85
C GLN A 37 -15.88 10.62 4.65
N ALA A 38 -15.38 9.59 5.33
CA ALA A 38 -16.19 8.71 6.17
C ALA A 38 -16.89 9.46 7.32
N LEU A 39 -16.21 10.44 7.94
CA LEU A 39 -16.82 11.29 8.97
C LEU A 39 -17.95 12.16 8.43
N ARG A 40 -17.76 12.76 7.23
CA ARG A 40 -18.82 13.54 6.56
C ARG A 40 -20.01 12.69 6.19
N ASP A 41 -19.78 11.49 5.63
CA ASP A 41 -20.84 10.57 5.22
C ASP A 41 -21.64 10.05 6.43
N ALA A 42 -21.04 10.01 7.61
CA ALA A 42 -21.70 9.63 8.86
C ALA A 42 -22.47 10.77 9.55
N GLU A 43 -22.52 11.98 8.96
CA GLU A 43 -23.07 13.22 9.58
C GLU A 43 -22.45 13.52 10.96
N LEU A 44 -21.25 13.00 11.20
CA LEU A 44 -20.54 13.17 12.46
C LEU A 44 -19.68 14.43 12.37
N ASP A 45 -20.26 15.55 12.82
CA ASP A 45 -19.64 16.87 12.83
C ASP A 45 -18.65 16.98 14.01
N PHE A 46 -17.53 16.27 13.90
CA PHE A 46 -16.45 16.31 14.88
C PHE A 46 -15.23 17.03 14.30
N GLU A 47 -15.30 18.36 14.27
CA GLU A 47 -14.15 19.26 14.04
C GLU A 47 -12.86 18.88 14.81
N PRO A 48 -12.88 18.31 16.04
CA PRO A 48 -11.66 17.91 16.75
C PRO A 48 -10.98 16.64 16.21
N LEU A 49 -11.65 15.82 15.39
CA LEU A 49 -11.10 14.56 14.87
C LEU A 49 -10.16 14.75 13.68
N SER A 50 -10.15 15.94 13.07
CA SER A 50 -9.31 16.27 11.92
C SER A 50 -7.80 16.06 12.18
N SER A 51 -7.35 16.36 13.41
CA SER A 51 -5.97 16.11 13.89
C SER A 51 -5.77 14.71 14.48
N ILE A 52 -6.85 14.05 14.93
CA ILE A 52 -6.81 12.67 15.45
C ILE A 52 -6.55 11.67 14.33
N GLY A 53 -6.83 12.01 13.07
CA GLY A 53 -6.53 11.18 11.89
C GLY A 53 -5.05 11.19 11.47
N GLU A 54 -4.27 12.21 11.80
CA GLU A 54 -2.90 12.37 11.29
C GLU A 54 -1.96 11.26 11.79
N GLN A 55 -1.96 11.02 13.10
CA GLN A 55 -1.15 9.97 13.73
C GLN A 55 -1.52 8.55 13.27
N PRO A 56 -2.80 8.12 13.24
CA PRO A 56 -3.17 6.79 12.76
C PRO A 56 -2.90 6.63 11.27
N CYS A 57 -3.10 7.67 10.44
CA CYS A 57 -2.76 7.57 9.03
C CYS A 57 -1.26 7.47 8.77
N GLN A 58 -0.42 8.18 9.54
CA GLN A 58 1.04 7.97 9.51
C GLN A 58 1.44 6.58 10.01
N ALA A 59 0.79 6.08 11.07
CA ALA A 59 1.05 4.77 11.63
C ALA A 59 0.68 3.63 10.66
N VAL A 60 -0.33 3.82 9.80
CA VAL A 60 -0.72 2.89 8.73
C VAL A 60 0.20 3.04 7.51
N ALA A 61 0.62 4.25 7.17
CA ALA A 61 1.42 4.51 5.98
C ALA A 61 2.74 3.73 5.96
N LYS A 62 3.44 3.65 7.09
CA LYS A 62 4.72 2.94 7.20
C LYS A 62 4.62 1.42 6.93
N PRO A 63 3.80 0.62 7.64
CA PRO A 63 3.71 -0.81 7.37
C PRO A 63 3.20 -1.11 5.95
N VAL A 64 2.34 -0.25 5.40
CA VAL A 64 1.86 -0.37 4.01
C VAL A 64 3.00 -0.07 3.03
N SER A 65 3.78 1.00 3.22
CA SER A 65 4.91 1.33 2.35
C SER A 65 5.98 0.22 2.35
N GLU A 66 6.29 -0.33 3.53
CA GLU A 66 7.22 -1.46 3.69
C GLU A 66 6.71 -2.71 2.99
N CYS A 67 5.41 -2.98 3.07
CA CYS A 67 4.76 -4.09 2.40
C CYS A 67 4.80 -3.96 0.88
N LEU A 68 4.49 -2.78 0.34
CA LEU A 68 4.58 -2.51 -1.10
C LEU A 68 6.00 -2.68 -1.61
N ILE A 69 7.01 -2.11 -0.93
CA ILE A 69 8.42 -2.24 -1.35
C ILE A 69 8.87 -3.70 -1.30
N ARG A 70 8.50 -4.43 -0.24
CA ARG A 70 8.84 -5.85 -0.08
C ARG A 70 8.21 -6.70 -1.18
N GLU A 71 6.93 -6.54 -1.47
CA GLU A 71 6.24 -7.33 -2.50
C GLU A 71 6.63 -6.92 -3.92
N THR A 72 6.97 -5.65 -4.15
CA THR A 72 7.59 -5.21 -5.40
C THR A 72 8.89 -5.97 -5.63
N SER A 73 9.75 -6.05 -4.61
CA SER A 73 11.00 -6.76 -4.73
C SER A 73 10.84 -8.27 -4.87
N ARG A 74 9.96 -8.86 -4.06
CA ARG A 74 9.70 -10.30 -4.05
C ARG A 74 9.07 -10.81 -5.34
N SER A 75 8.34 -9.95 -6.05
CA SER A 75 7.71 -10.28 -7.34
C SER A 75 8.59 -9.99 -8.55
N GLY A 76 9.75 -9.33 -8.39
CA GLY A 76 10.63 -8.95 -9.50
C GLY A 76 10.03 -7.90 -10.42
N ARG A 77 9.11 -7.07 -9.91
CA ARG A 77 8.35 -6.06 -10.67
C ARG A 77 8.83 -4.63 -10.45
N GLU A 78 10.04 -4.45 -9.91
CA GLU A 78 10.56 -3.15 -9.51
C GLU A 78 10.61 -2.15 -10.66
N LEU A 79 11.12 -2.57 -11.82
CA LEU A 79 11.20 -1.70 -13.02
C LEU A 79 9.82 -1.23 -13.47
N GLY A 80 8.85 -2.15 -13.53
CA GLY A 80 7.49 -1.87 -13.94
C GLY A 80 6.80 -0.91 -12.98
N VAL A 81 6.86 -1.20 -11.68
CA VAL A 81 6.31 -0.33 -10.62
C VAL A 81 6.94 1.06 -10.65
N ILE A 82 8.27 1.16 -10.79
CA ILE A 82 8.95 2.46 -10.88
C ILE A 82 8.47 3.23 -12.12
N SER A 83 8.39 2.58 -13.28
CA SER A 83 7.91 3.21 -14.51
C SER A 83 6.47 3.72 -14.40
N GLU A 84 5.58 2.94 -13.78
CA GLU A 84 4.20 3.30 -13.52
C GLU A 84 4.08 4.48 -12.56
N LEU A 85 4.84 4.46 -11.45
CA LEU A 85 4.91 5.57 -10.49
C LEU A 85 5.41 6.86 -11.13
N LEU A 86 6.46 6.78 -11.95
CA LEU A 86 7.00 7.94 -12.69
C LEU A 86 6.00 8.48 -13.72
N SER A 87 5.15 7.61 -14.27
CA SER A 87 4.07 7.98 -15.19
C SER A 87 2.80 8.47 -14.46
N GLY A 88 2.80 8.44 -13.12
CA GLY A 88 1.66 8.86 -12.31
C GLY A 88 0.44 7.94 -12.41
N ARG A 89 0.63 6.65 -12.71
CA ARG A 89 -0.46 5.68 -12.87
C ARG A 89 -0.24 4.42 -12.03
N ILE A 90 -1.32 3.66 -11.82
CA ILE A 90 -1.28 2.27 -11.34
C ILE A 90 -1.52 1.41 -12.58
N GLY A 91 -0.57 0.56 -12.95
CA GLY A 91 -0.74 -0.41 -14.03
C GLY A 91 -0.64 -1.84 -13.52
N ASP A 92 -0.42 -2.78 -14.45
CA ASP A 92 -0.45 -4.22 -14.18
C ASP A 92 0.58 -4.65 -13.13
N ASP A 93 1.75 -4.00 -13.10
CA ASP A 93 2.81 -4.33 -12.14
C ASP A 93 2.44 -3.87 -10.73
N ALA A 94 2.03 -2.61 -10.58
CA ALA A 94 1.57 -2.06 -9.30
C ALA A 94 0.32 -2.79 -8.81
N GLU A 95 -0.62 -3.16 -9.68
CA GLU A 95 -1.83 -3.89 -9.30
C GLU A 95 -1.49 -5.23 -8.64
N VAL A 96 -0.59 -6.02 -9.23
CA VAL A 96 -0.14 -7.29 -8.66
C VAL A 96 0.53 -7.07 -7.29
N VAL A 97 1.39 -6.06 -7.17
CA VAL A 97 2.07 -5.74 -5.90
C VAL A 97 1.07 -5.34 -4.83
N ILE A 98 0.10 -4.49 -5.15
CA ILE A 98 -0.94 -4.04 -4.22
C ILE A 98 -1.75 -5.24 -3.73
N LYS A 99 -2.20 -6.12 -4.62
CA LYS A 99 -2.95 -7.34 -4.27
C LYS A 99 -2.16 -8.25 -3.34
N ARG A 100 -0.89 -8.51 -3.65
CA ARG A 100 0.00 -9.33 -2.81
C ARG A 100 0.22 -8.69 -1.44
N CYS A 101 0.35 -7.37 -1.39
CA CYS A 101 0.49 -6.65 -0.15
C CYS A 101 -0.79 -6.73 0.70
N LEU A 102 -1.96 -6.49 0.10
CA LEU A 102 -3.26 -6.64 0.78
C LEU A 102 -3.45 -8.06 1.31
N ALA A 103 -3.14 -9.08 0.51
CA ALA A 103 -3.19 -10.47 0.95
C ALA A 103 -2.29 -10.70 2.18
N SER A 104 -1.04 -10.21 2.14
CA SER A 104 -0.12 -10.31 3.27
C SER A 104 -0.61 -9.59 4.53
N LEU A 105 -1.24 -8.42 4.40
CA LEU A 105 -1.78 -7.66 5.53
C LEU A 105 -3.02 -8.35 6.15
N LEU A 106 -3.76 -9.11 5.35
CA LEU A 106 -4.94 -9.88 5.76
C LEU A 106 -4.63 -11.31 6.22
N GLY A 107 -3.35 -11.71 6.25
CA GLY A 107 -2.93 -13.06 6.62
C GLY A 107 -3.25 -14.13 5.57
N LEU A 108 -3.47 -13.71 4.32
CA LEU A 108 -3.74 -14.58 3.17
C LEU A 108 -2.45 -14.94 2.42
N GLN A 109 -2.53 -15.93 1.55
CA GLN A 109 -1.44 -16.25 0.61
C GLN A 109 -1.35 -15.19 -0.47
N ALA A 110 -0.13 -14.94 -0.96
CA ALA A 110 0.11 -13.87 -1.93
C ALA A 110 -0.65 -14.03 -3.26
N THR A 111 -1.14 -15.23 -3.57
CA THR A 111 -1.92 -15.54 -4.78
C THR A 111 -3.43 -15.49 -4.57
N ASP A 112 -3.92 -15.38 -3.32
CA ASP A 112 -5.35 -15.49 -3.02
C ASP A 112 -6.19 -14.36 -3.64
N LEU A 113 -5.56 -13.21 -3.92
CA LEU A 113 -6.20 -12.07 -4.59
C LEU A 113 -5.85 -11.94 -6.07
N GLN A 114 -5.10 -12.89 -6.65
CA GLN A 114 -4.55 -12.76 -8.01
C GLN A 114 -5.62 -12.54 -9.08
N ASP A 115 -6.70 -13.32 -9.01
CA ASP A 115 -7.80 -13.30 -9.98
C ASP A 115 -8.92 -12.31 -9.63
N VAL A 116 -8.80 -11.60 -8.51
CA VAL A 116 -9.79 -10.60 -8.07
C VAL A 116 -9.38 -9.24 -8.60
N PRO A 117 -10.22 -8.50 -9.36
CA PRO A 117 -9.89 -7.14 -9.79
C PRO A 117 -9.63 -6.22 -8.59
N LEU A 118 -8.62 -5.35 -8.68
CA LEU A 118 -8.28 -4.47 -7.56
C LEU A 118 -9.44 -3.55 -7.13
N SER A 119 -10.26 -3.12 -8.09
CA SER A 119 -11.49 -2.36 -7.83
C SER A 119 -12.49 -3.10 -6.95
N GLU A 120 -12.66 -4.41 -7.16
CA GLU A 120 -13.56 -5.23 -6.33
C GLU A 120 -13.02 -5.42 -4.91
N VAL A 121 -11.70 -5.53 -4.75
CA VAL A 121 -11.07 -5.60 -3.42
C VAL A 121 -11.36 -4.31 -2.65
N PHE A 122 -11.15 -3.15 -3.26
CA PHE A 122 -11.43 -1.87 -2.61
C PHE A 122 -12.91 -1.62 -2.34
N GLN A 123 -13.81 -2.09 -3.21
CA GLN A 123 -15.25 -2.00 -2.95
C GLN A 123 -15.65 -2.78 -1.68
N ARG A 124 -15.04 -3.94 -1.44
CA ARG A 124 -15.32 -4.76 -0.24
C ARG A 124 -14.67 -4.22 1.03
N LEU A 125 -13.55 -3.52 0.91
CA LEU A 125 -12.82 -2.93 2.04
C LEU A 125 -13.33 -1.54 2.40
N ARG A 126 -14.22 -0.95 1.60
CA ARG A 126 -14.86 0.33 1.92
C ARG A 126 -15.72 0.14 3.19
N PRO A 127 -15.54 0.97 4.22
CA PRO A 127 -16.40 0.95 5.42
C PRO A 127 -17.84 1.33 5.08
#